data_AF-R1G715-F1
#
_entry.id   AF-R1G715-F1
#
_cell.length_a   1.000
_cell.length_b   1.000
_cell.length_c   1.000
_cell.angle_alpha   90.00
_cell.angle_beta   90.00
_cell.angle_gamma   90.00
#
_symmetry.space_group_name_H-M   'P 1'
#
loop_
_entity.id
_entity.type
_entity.pdbx_description
1 polymer ?
#
loop_
_entity_poly.entity_id
_entity_poly.type
_entity_poly.pdbx_seq_one_letter_code
_entity_poly.pdbx_strand_id
1 'polypeptide(L)'
;MATTTTTTATKQDDTPSLHLHTYFRSSCSARLRIALRLKRLPHTSTAVHLLRAEQTSASYLALNPSGTVPTLTHTITHAHTSPIRTTTNNNPFPAHTITITQSIAALEYLEEAFPSTRRLLPPPTSPAARAAVRTLVNIIACDIQPLTNSKPIKAVNALGHDGQAWARDWTERGLDAFEAALARTQDPAAGGRFSVGEEVTLADVCLVPAVWAARRWGGEE
;
A
#
# COMPACT_ATOMS: atom_id res chain seq x y z
N MET A 1 22.27 48.89 30.91
CA MET A 1 21.76 47.51 31.08
C MET A 1 20.66 47.31 30.06
N ALA A 2 20.97 46.65 28.95
CA ALA A 2 20.02 46.45 27.85
C ALA A 2 19.30 45.11 28.03
N THR A 3 17.98 45.19 27.97
CA THR A 3 17.00 44.13 28.22
C THR A 3 17.02 43.08 27.11
N THR A 4 16.93 41.82 27.54
CA THR A 4 16.80 40.58 26.80
C THR A 4 15.59 40.56 25.85
N THR A 5 15.76 40.06 24.63
CA THR A 5 14.66 39.41 23.90
C THR A 5 15.18 38.15 23.22
N THR A 6 14.96 37.00 23.88
CA THR A 6 15.14 35.67 23.31
C THR A 6 13.96 35.38 22.40
N THR A 7 14.16 35.40 21.09
CA THR A 7 13.18 34.93 20.12
C THR A 7 13.23 33.40 20.06
N THR A 8 12.30 32.75 20.76
CA THR A 8 11.97 31.33 20.53
C THR A 8 11.41 31.16 19.12
N ALA A 9 12.17 30.50 18.26
CA ALA A 9 11.70 30.03 16.97
C ALA A 9 10.57 29.00 17.17
N THR A 10 9.44 29.26 16.54
CA THR A 10 8.29 28.35 16.45
C THR A 10 8.69 27.09 15.69
N LYS A 11 8.50 25.91 16.31
CA LYS A 11 8.71 24.59 15.69
C LYS A 11 7.92 24.48 14.38
N GLN A 12 8.63 24.33 13.27
CA GLN A 12 8.09 23.93 11.98
C GLN A 12 7.59 22.47 12.10
N ASP A 13 6.33 22.26 11.73
CA ASP A 13 5.53 21.02 11.74
C ASP A 13 6.34 19.69 11.61
N ASP A 14 6.45 18.94 12.71
CA ASP A 14 7.21 17.66 12.84
C ASP A 14 6.52 16.46 12.16
N THR A 15 5.41 16.67 11.43
CA THR A 15 4.65 15.57 10.81
C THR A 15 5.30 15.15 9.47
N PRO A 16 5.69 13.88 9.28
CA PRO A 16 6.19 13.39 8.00
C PRO A 16 5.18 13.63 6.87
N SER A 17 5.67 13.92 5.66
CA SER A 17 4.81 14.17 4.50
C SER A 17 3.91 12.99 4.14
N LEU A 18 4.29 11.76 4.52
CA LEU A 18 3.50 10.55 4.33
C LEU A 18 2.79 10.13 5.63
N HIS A 19 1.49 9.83 5.53
CA HIS A 19 0.71 9.23 6.62
C HIS A 19 -0.08 8.01 6.16
N LEU A 20 -0.06 6.94 6.96
CA LEU A 20 -0.71 5.67 6.64
C LEU A 20 -1.80 5.32 7.67
N HIS A 21 -3.06 5.34 7.25
CA HIS A 21 -4.14 4.70 8.00
C HIS A 21 -4.09 3.17 7.77
N THR A 22 -3.86 2.41 8.83
CA THR A 22 -3.46 1.00 8.74
C THR A 22 -4.22 0.12 9.73
N TYR A 23 -4.31 -1.17 9.44
CA TYR A 23 -4.71 -2.19 10.41
C TYR A 23 -3.69 -3.33 10.42
N PHE A 24 -3.25 -3.74 11.60
CA PHE A 24 -2.12 -4.66 11.75
C PHE A 24 -2.31 -6.03 11.05
N ARG A 25 -3.56 -6.50 10.92
CA ARG A 25 -3.94 -7.75 10.25
C ARG A 25 -4.53 -7.57 8.84
N SER A 26 -4.53 -6.35 8.29
CA SER A 26 -4.94 -6.14 6.90
C SER A 26 -3.78 -6.48 5.96
N SER A 27 -4.02 -7.38 5.00
CA SER A 27 -3.03 -7.75 3.98
C SER A 27 -2.73 -6.55 3.07
N CYS A 28 -3.75 -5.79 2.65
CA CYS A 28 -3.56 -4.56 1.88
C CYS A 28 -2.74 -3.50 2.66
N SER A 29 -2.94 -3.39 3.97
CA SER A 29 -2.13 -2.47 4.78
C SER A 29 -0.70 -2.96 4.98
N ALA A 30 -0.50 -4.28 5.06
CA ALA A 30 0.82 -4.88 5.11
C ALA A 30 1.64 -4.60 3.83
N ARG A 31 1.02 -4.61 2.64
CA ARG A 31 1.69 -4.24 1.38
C ARG A 31 2.38 -2.87 1.50
N LEU A 32 1.66 -1.86 1.99
CA LEU A 32 2.22 -0.51 2.17
C LEU A 32 3.25 -0.43 3.29
N ARG A 33 3.05 -1.13 4.41
CA ARG A 33 4.07 -1.19 5.48
C ARG A 33 5.39 -1.79 4.97
N ILE A 34 5.31 -2.85 4.18
CA ILE A 34 6.49 -3.48 3.56
C ILE A 34 7.16 -2.50 2.60
N ALA A 35 6.40 -1.91 1.66
CA ALA A 35 6.96 -0.99 0.67
C ALA A 35 7.60 0.25 1.31
N LEU A 36 6.92 0.91 2.25
CA LEU A 36 7.46 2.07 2.97
C LEU A 36 8.77 1.72 3.70
N ARG A 37 8.86 0.52 4.30
CA ARG A 37 10.08 0.06 4.97
C ARG A 37 11.20 -0.25 3.99
N LEU A 38 10.92 -0.96 2.90
CA LEU A 38 11.90 -1.31 1.86
C LEU A 38 12.48 -0.07 1.17
N LYS A 39 11.63 0.93 0.92
CA LYS A 39 12.01 2.22 0.33
C LYS A 39 12.62 3.19 1.33
N ARG A 40 12.63 2.85 2.63
CA ARG A 40 13.10 3.69 3.75
C ARG A 40 12.42 5.06 3.78
N LEU A 41 11.11 5.10 3.51
CA LEU A 41 10.32 6.31 3.50
C LEU A 41 9.80 6.64 4.92
N PRO A 42 10.22 7.78 5.52
CA PRO A 42 9.66 8.23 6.79
C PRO A 42 8.17 8.50 6.65
N HIS A 43 7.38 8.01 7.59
CA HIS A 43 5.94 8.20 7.61
C HIS A 43 5.40 8.11 9.04
N THR A 44 4.22 8.67 9.26
CA THR A 44 3.39 8.39 10.44
C THR A 44 2.31 7.38 10.11
N SER A 45 1.69 6.79 11.12
CA SER A 45 0.57 5.87 10.91
C SER A 45 -0.49 5.98 11.99
N THR A 46 -1.75 5.90 11.60
CA THR A 46 -2.90 5.78 12.51
C THR A 46 -3.50 4.38 12.38
N ALA A 47 -3.70 3.70 13.51
CA ALA A 47 -4.40 2.43 13.53
C ALA A 47 -5.91 2.66 13.35
N VAL A 48 -6.53 1.89 12.45
CA VAL A 48 -7.99 1.86 12.25
C VAL A 48 -8.48 0.45 12.60
N HIS A 49 -9.22 0.33 13.68
CA HIS A 49 -9.57 -0.96 14.28
C HIS A 49 -10.75 -1.64 13.56
N LEU A 50 -10.44 -2.53 12.62
CA LEU A 50 -11.46 -3.17 11.76
C LEU A 50 -12.51 -3.99 12.53
N LEU A 51 -12.14 -4.62 13.65
CA LEU A 51 -13.09 -5.39 14.46
C LEU A 51 -14.03 -4.50 15.29
N ARG A 52 -13.71 -3.22 15.45
CA ARG A 52 -14.58 -2.20 16.08
C ARG A 52 -15.32 -1.37 15.03
N ALA A 53 -15.21 -1.76 13.75
CA ALA A 53 -15.81 -1.07 12.62
C ALA A 53 -15.42 0.42 12.49
N GLU A 54 -14.24 0.83 12.95
CA GLU A 54 -13.83 2.25 12.87
C GLU A 54 -13.75 2.76 11.42
N GLN A 55 -13.52 1.86 10.45
CA GLN A 55 -13.53 2.17 9.03
C GLN A 55 -14.91 2.55 8.46
N THR A 56 -15.99 2.37 9.23
CA THR A 56 -17.34 2.78 8.85
C THR A 56 -17.77 4.07 9.56
N SER A 57 -16.90 4.69 10.37
CA SER A 57 -17.19 5.99 10.97
C SER A 57 -17.32 7.08 9.90
N ALA A 58 -18.16 8.09 10.15
CA ALA A 58 -18.37 9.19 9.21
C ALA A 58 -17.06 9.93 8.88
N SER A 59 -16.20 10.13 9.88
CA SER A 59 -14.89 10.77 9.72
C SER A 59 -13.96 9.94 8.83
N TYR A 60 -13.93 8.62 8.99
CA TYR A 60 -13.10 7.77 8.14
C TYR A 60 -13.67 7.59 6.73
N LEU A 61 -14.99 7.52 6.56
CA LEU A 61 -15.63 7.43 5.25
C LEU A 61 -15.45 8.71 4.42
N ALA A 62 -15.39 9.88 5.06
CA ALA A 62 -15.03 11.13 4.39
C ALA A 62 -13.60 11.08 3.81
N LEU A 63 -12.70 10.33 4.45
CA LEU A 63 -11.33 10.11 3.97
C LEU A 63 -11.24 8.97 2.94
N ASN A 64 -11.92 7.84 3.19
CA ASN A 64 -11.93 6.67 2.32
C ASN A 64 -13.37 6.17 2.12
N PRO A 65 -14.05 6.58 1.03
CA PRO A 65 -15.44 6.22 0.76
C PRO A 65 -15.69 4.71 0.62
N SER A 66 -14.66 3.92 0.32
CA SER A 66 -14.80 2.45 0.26
C SER A 66 -14.95 1.81 1.65
N GLY A 67 -14.68 2.55 2.74
CA GLY A 67 -14.69 2.01 4.10
C GLY A 67 -13.74 0.83 4.23
N THR A 68 -12.51 1.00 3.74
CA THR A 68 -11.45 -0.02 3.74
C THR A 68 -10.14 0.57 4.23
N VAL A 69 -9.19 -0.29 4.59
CA VAL A 69 -7.81 0.09 4.89
C VAL A 69 -6.89 -0.66 3.91
N PRO A 70 -5.75 -0.09 3.51
CA PRO A 70 -5.16 1.17 3.99
C PRO A 70 -5.68 2.42 3.29
N THR A 71 -5.37 3.58 3.87
CA THR A 71 -5.36 4.87 3.17
C THR A 71 -3.99 5.50 3.34
N LEU A 72 -3.33 5.87 2.24
CA LEU A 72 -2.09 6.64 2.23
C LEU A 72 -2.40 8.09 1.92
N THR A 73 -1.89 9.02 2.71
CA THR A 73 -1.89 10.44 2.36
C THR A 73 -0.47 10.95 2.17
N HIS A 74 -0.29 11.87 1.21
CA HIS A 74 0.96 12.58 0.98
C HIS A 74 0.72 14.08 0.94
N THR A 75 1.23 14.82 1.93
CA THR A 75 1.22 16.27 1.97
C THR A 75 2.40 16.81 1.19
N ILE A 76 2.12 17.45 0.05
CA ILE A 76 3.13 18.09 -0.80
C ILE A 76 3.16 19.58 -0.46
N THR A 77 4.29 20.04 0.05
CA THR A 77 4.58 21.46 0.22
C THR A 77 5.40 21.92 -0.97
N HIS A 78 4.86 22.83 -1.79
CA HIS A 78 5.61 23.41 -2.91
C HIS A 78 6.78 24.23 -2.39
N ALA A 79 7.99 23.66 -2.40
CA ALA A 79 9.18 24.37 -1.99
C ALA A 79 10.15 24.74 -3.11
N HIS A 80 9.98 24.31 -4.38
CA HIS A 80 11.10 24.44 -5.34
C HIS A 80 10.87 24.85 -6.80
N THR A 81 9.67 25.19 -7.28
CA THR A 81 9.52 25.71 -8.66
C THR A 81 8.32 26.64 -8.84
N SER A 82 8.47 27.92 -8.48
CA SER A 82 7.80 28.99 -9.22
C SER A 82 8.55 30.31 -9.03
N PRO A 83 9.04 30.95 -10.10
CA PRO A 83 9.77 32.22 -10.01
C PRO A 83 8.85 33.45 -9.85
N ILE A 84 7.54 33.29 -9.60
CA ILE A 84 6.61 34.42 -9.53
C ILE A 84 5.80 34.38 -8.23
N ARG A 85 6.10 35.35 -7.35
CA ARG A 85 5.31 35.70 -6.16
C ARG A 85 4.08 36.51 -6.59
N THR A 86 2.88 36.04 -6.27
CA THR A 86 1.70 36.89 -6.27
C THR A 86 0.85 36.69 -5.00
N THR A 87 0.65 37.82 -4.32
CA THR A 87 -0.36 38.14 -3.31
C THR A 87 -0.09 37.81 -1.84
N THR A 88 -0.77 38.60 -1.01
CA THR A 88 -0.36 39.21 0.26
C THR A 88 -0.74 38.42 1.52
N ASN A 89 -0.97 37.11 1.40
CA ASN A 89 -1.16 36.22 2.54
C ASN A 89 -0.08 35.12 2.48
N ASN A 90 0.66 34.93 3.57
CA ASN A 90 2.03 34.41 3.67
C ASN A 90 2.32 32.95 3.22
N ASN A 91 1.58 32.38 2.26
CA ASN A 91 2.07 31.28 1.42
C ASN A 91 1.29 31.24 0.09
N PRO A 92 1.90 31.60 -1.06
CA PRO A 92 1.22 31.63 -2.35
C PRO A 92 0.91 30.22 -2.93
N PHE A 93 1.42 29.15 -2.31
CA PHE A 93 1.13 27.77 -2.70
C PHE A 93 0.67 26.96 -1.48
N PRO A 94 -0.65 26.78 -1.26
CA PRO A 94 -1.12 26.00 -0.13
C PRO A 94 -0.60 24.55 -0.25
N ALA A 95 -0.22 23.97 0.89
CA ALA A 95 0.11 22.55 0.94
C ALA A 95 -1.09 21.74 0.42
N HIS A 96 -0.83 20.80 -0.49
CA HIS A 96 -1.87 19.94 -1.05
C HIS A 96 -1.68 18.51 -0.55
N THR A 97 -2.76 17.89 -0.09
CA THR A 97 -2.75 16.50 0.37
C THR A 97 -3.37 15.59 -0.68
N ILE A 98 -2.57 14.67 -1.22
CA ILE A 98 -3.05 13.58 -2.06
C ILE A 98 -3.53 12.45 -1.14
N THR A 99 -4.72 11.92 -1.40
CA THR A 99 -5.28 10.78 -0.65
C THR A 99 -5.47 9.59 -1.58
N ILE A 100 -4.87 8.45 -1.24
CA ILE A 100 -4.88 7.23 -2.05
C ILE A 100 -5.46 6.09 -1.21
N THR A 101 -6.59 5.56 -1.65
CA THR A 101 -7.41 4.60 -0.90
C THR A 101 -7.24 3.16 -1.38
N GLN A 102 -6.50 2.94 -2.47
CA GLN A 102 -6.25 1.63 -3.06
C GLN A 102 -4.78 1.25 -2.91
N SER A 103 -4.53 0.07 -2.33
CA SER A 103 -3.15 -0.34 -1.99
C SER A 103 -2.23 -0.43 -3.21
N ILE A 104 -2.70 -0.93 -4.36
CA ILE A 104 -1.87 -1.04 -5.57
C ILE A 104 -1.59 0.32 -6.18
N ALA A 105 -2.59 1.21 -6.23
CA ALA A 105 -2.38 2.59 -6.68
C ALA A 105 -1.38 3.33 -5.77
N ALA A 106 -1.45 3.12 -4.46
CA ALA A 106 -0.50 3.71 -3.52
C ALA A 106 0.93 3.13 -3.71
N LEU A 107 1.07 1.84 -4.01
CA LEU A 107 2.39 1.25 -4.32
C LEU A 107 3.01 1.85 -5.58
N GLU A 108 2.25 1.96 -6.66
CA GLU A 108 2.71 2.58 -7.92
C GLU A 108 3.04 4.06 -7.71
N TYR A 109 2.20 4.78 -6.96
CA TYR A 109 2.46 6.17 -6.60
C TYR A 109 3.80 6.32 -5.85
N LEU A 110 4.12 5.42 -4.91
CA LEU A 110 5.41 5.46 -4.21
C LEU A 110 6.60 5.20 -5.15
N GLU A 111 6.44 4.38 -6.19
CA GLU A 111 7.47 4.17 -7.22
C GLU A 111 7.72 5.44 -8.05
N GLU A 112 6.65 6.16 -8.40
CA GLU A 112 6.70 7.36 -9.23
C GLU A 112 7.14 8.61 -8.45
N ALA A 113 6.61 8.81 -7.25
CA ALA A 113 6.86 9.99 -6.43
C ALA A 113 8.24 9.98 -5.74
N PHE A 114 8.83 8.79 -5.56
CA PHE A 114 10.13 8.63 -4.88
C PHE A 114 11.12 7.80 -5.72
N PRO A 115 11.46 8.24 -6.95
CA PRO A 115 12.25 7.46 -7.91
C PRO A 115 13.73 7.29 -7.53
N SER A 116 14.22 8.08 -6.57
CA SER A 116 15.58 8.01 -6.02
C SER A 116 15.73 6.99 -4.88
N THR A 117 14.62 6.41 -4.40
CA THR A 117 14.64 5.36 -3.38
C THR A 117 14.76 3.97 -4.01
N ARG A 118 14.85 2.93 -3.18
CA ARG A 118 14.82 1.54 -3.66
C ARG A 118 13.63 1.32 -4.59
N ARG A 119 13.87 0.79 -5.78
CA ARG A 119 12.82 0.42 -6.73
C ARG A 119 12.19 -0.89 -6.30
N LEU A 120 10.89 -1.01 -6.49
CA LEU A 120 10.11 -2.23 -6.32
C LEU A 120 9.51 -2.70 -7.66
N LEU A 121 9.87 -2.03 -8.76
CA LEU A 121 9.62 -2.51 -10.11
C LEU A 121 10.92 -2.55 -10.91
N PRO A 122 11.04 -3.48 -11.88
CA PRO A 122 12.09 -3.44 -12.88
C PRO A 122 12.14 -2.07 -13.59
N PRO A 123 13.30 -1.68 -14.16
CA PRO A 123 13.46 -0.38 -14.80
C PRO A 123 12.44 -0.20 -15.94
N PRO A 124 12.05 1.05 -16.27
CA PRO A 124 11.10 1.33 -17.37
C PRO A 124 11.55 0.75 -18.73
N THR A 125 12.85 0.55 -18.91
CA THR A 125 13.45 -0.08 -20.10
C THR A 125 13.19 -1.60 -20.19
N SER A 126 12.59 -2.22 -19.16
CA SER A 126 12.23 -3.64 -19.12
C SER A 126 10.71 -3.84 -19.01
N PRO A 127 9.92 -3.42 -20.03
CA PRO A 127 8.45 -3.44 -19.95
C PRO A 127 7.88 -4.85 -19.76
N ALA A 128 8.49 -5.89 -20.35
CA ALA A 128 8.05 -7.27 -20.17
C ALA A 128 8.16 -7.74 -18.71
N ALA A 129 9.28 -7.45 -18.04
CA ALA A 129 9.45 -7.77 -16.62
C ALA A 129 8.48 -6.98 -15.73
N ARG A 130 8.24 -5.70 -16.05
CA ARG A 130 7.24 -4.87 -15.36
C ARG A 130 5.81 -5.40 -15.56
N ALA A 131 5.49 -5.94 -16.73
CA ALA A 131 4.21 -6.58 -17.00
C ALA A 131 4.06 -7.87 -16.18
N ALA A 132 5.09 -8.71 -16.15
CA ALA A 132 5.13 -9.91 -15.33
C ALA A 132 4.88 -9.62 -13.84
N VAL A 133 5.56 -8.61 -13.27
CA VAL A 133 5.32 -8.18 -11.88
C VAL A 133 3.85 -7.77 -11.68
N ARG A 134 3.29 -6.96 -12.59
CA ARG A 134 1.90 -6.49 -12.47
C ARG A 134 0.89 -7.62 -12.62
N THR A 135 1.14 -8.61 -13.46
CA THR A 135 0.30 -9.82 -13.56
C THR A 135 0.22 -10.53 -12.21
N LEU A 136 1.38 -10.80 -11.58
CA LEU A 136 1.44 -11.44 -10.26
C LEU A 136 0.76 -10.60 -9.16
N VAL A 137 0.97 -9.28 -9.18
CA VAL A 137 0.29 -8.34 -8.28
C VAL A 137 -1.23 -8.42 -8.45
N ASN A 138 -1.73 -8.43 -9.69
CA ASN A 138 -3.16 -8.41 -9.98
C ASN A 138 -3.86 -9.73 -9.65
N ILE A 139 -3.22 -10.89 -9.83
CA ILE A 139 -3.77 -12.17 -9.34
C ILE A 139 -4.09 -12.06 -7.84
N ILE A 140 -3.17 -11.51 -7.06
CA ILE A 140 -3.38 -11.31 -5.62
C ILE A 140 -4.41 -10.21 -5.33
N ALA A 141 -4.31 -9.07 -6.01
CA ALA A 141 -5.05 -7.86 -5.69
C ALA A 141 -6.48 -7.83 -6.24
N CYS A 142 -6.75 -8.59 -7.31
CA CYS A 142 -8.04 -8.66 -7.97
C CYS A 142 -8.72 -10.01 -7.73
N ASP A 143 -7.99 -11.11 -7.85
CA ASP A 143 -8.61 -12.44 -7.91
C ASP A 143 -8.64 -13.13 -6.54
N ILE A 144 -7.74 -12.77 -5.62
CA ILE A 144 -7.70 -13.33 -4.26
C ILE A 144 -8.30 -12.37 -3.22
N GLN A 145 -7.63 -11.24 -2.96
CA GLN A 145 -7.91 -10.41 -1.78
C GLN A 145 -9.35 -9.82 -1.75
N PRO A 146 -9.94 -9.39 -2.87
CA PRO A 146 -11.30 -8.87 -2.89
C PRO A 146 -12.36 -9.92 -2.54
N LEU A 147 -12.13 -11.19 -2.85
CA LEU A 147 -13.04 -12.31 -2.59
C LEU A 147 -12.88 -12.92 -1.19
N THR A 148 -11.71 -12.74 -0.58
CA THR A 148 -11.31 -13.43 0.66
C THR A 148 -11.13 -12.50 1.86
N ASN A 149 -11.48 -11.22 1.72
CA ASN A 149 -11.49 -10.29 2.86
C ASN A 149 -12.77 -10.44 3.71
N SER A 150 -12.84 -9.70 4.82
CA SER A 150 -13.94 -9.85 5.78
C SER A 150 -15.33 -9.50 5.23
N LYS A 151 -15.44 -8.64 4.21
CA LYS A 151 -16.75 -8.21 3.67
C LYS A 151 -17.44 -9.37 2.91
N PRO A 152 -16.84 -9.99 1.88
CA PRO A 152 -17.43 -11.18 1.25
C PRO A 152 -17.61 -12.35 2.21
N ILE A 153 -16.63 -12.62 3.09
CA ILE A 153 -16.76 -13.73 4.06
C ILE A 153 -18.00 -13.56 4.93
N LYS A 154 -18.24 -12.34 5.45
CA LYS A 154 -19.46 -12.05 6.22
C LYS A 154 -20.73 -12.19 5.37
N ALA A 155 -20.69 -11.80 4.10
CA ALA A 155 -21.83 -11.97 3.19
C ALA A 155 -22.14 -13.44 2.94
N VAL A 156 -21.13 -14.28 2.68
CA VAL A 156 -21.28 -15.74 2.50
C VAL A 156 -21.85 -16.38 3.77
N ASN A 157 -21.34 -16.02 4.95
CA ASN A 157 -21.88 -16.49 6.23
C ASN A 157 -23.34 -16.07 6.43
N ALA A 158 -23.71 -14.85 6.06
CA ALA A 158 -25.09 -14.36 6.17
C ALA A 158 -26.07 -15.09 5.25
N LEU A 159 -25.58 -15.70 4.16
CA LEU A 159 -26.36 -16.58 3.29
C LEU A 159 -26.44 -18.03 3.81
N GLY A 160 -25.85 -18.34 4.96
CA GLY A 160 -25.87 -19.68 5.55
C GLY A 160 -24.79 -20.63 5.02
N HIS A 161 -23.78 -20.12 4.32
CA HIS A 161 -22.65 -20.89 3.80
C HIS A 161 -21.37 -20.69 4.62
N ASP A 162 -20.40 -21.59 4.48
CA ASP A 162 -19.10 -21.48 5.16
C ASP A 162 -18.17 -20.47 4.44
N GLY A 163 -18.09 -19.26 4.98
CA GLY A 163 -17.21 -18.22 4.49
C GLY A 163 -15.71 -18.50 4.65
N GLN A 164 -15.30 -19.40 5.56
CA GLN A 164 -13.91 -19.83 5.67
C GLN A 164 -13.55 -20.82 4.56
N ALA A 165 -14.44 -21.79 4.28
CA ALA A 165 -14.27 -22.68 3.14
C ALA A 165 -14.23 -21.91 1.82
N TRP A 166 -15.11 -20.91 1.65
CA TRP A 166 -15.04 -19.97 0.53
C TRP A 166 -13.68 -19.29 0.45
N ALA A 167 -13.18 -18.74 1.56
CA ALA A 167 -11.91 -18.03 1.55
C ALA A 167 -10.72 -18.93 1.20
N ARG A 168 -10.71 -20.19 1.68
CA ARG A 168 -9.71 -21.20 1.30
C ARG A 168 -9.74 -21.49 -0.20
N ASP A 169 -10.89 -21.90 -0.74
CA ASP A 169 -11.04 -22.29 -2.15
C ASP A 169 -10.58 -21.18 -3.12
N TRP A 170 -11.01 -19.93 -2.88
CA TRP A 170 -10.57 -18.81 -3.70
C TRP A 170 -9.10 -18.44 -3.52
N THR A 171 -8.54 -18.68 -2.33
CA THR A 171 -7.11 -18.46 -2.11
C THR A 171 -6.28 -19.52 -2.84
N GLU A 172 -6.65 -20.79 -2.73
CA GLU A 172 -5.96 -21.91 -3.40
C GLU A 172 -5.95 -21.72 -4.92
N ARG A 173 -7.12 -21.48 -5.53
CA ARG A 173 -7.22 -21.22 -6.98
C ARG A 173 -6.35 -20.05 -7.45
N GLY A 174 -6.32 -18.98 -6.66
CA GLY A 174 -5.51 -17.81 -6.99
C GLY A 174 -4.02 -18.05 -6.81
N LEU A 175 -3.61 -18.85 -5.81
CA LEU A 175 -2.22 -19.24 -5.62
C LEU A 175 -1.76 -20.22 -6.69
N ASP A 176 -2.61 -21.14 -7.15
CA ASP A 176 -2.32 -21.99 -8.31
C ASP A 176 -2.09 -21.15 -9.57
N ALA A 177 -2.94 -20.14 -9.79
CA ALA A 177 -2.77 -19.20 -10.90
C ALA A 177 -1.50 -18.36 -10.76
N PHE A 178 -1.16 -17.95 -9.53
CA PHE A 178 0.07 -17.21 -9.23
C PHE A 178 1.29 -18.06 -9.53
N GLU A 179 1.33 -19.32 -9.08
CA GLU A 179 2.43 -20.27 -9.31
C GLU A 179 2.61 -20.54 -10.81
N ALA A 180 1.52 -20.81 -11.53
CA ALA A 180 1.55 -21.00 -12.98
C ALA A 180 2.02 -19.74 -13.74
N ALA A 181 1.72 -18.55 -13.23
CA ALA A 181 2.22 -17.30 -13.78
C ALA A 181 3.69 -17.07 -13.44
N LEU A 182 4.11 -17.38 -12.21
CA LEU A 182 5.49 -17.31 -11.72
C LEU A 182 6.43 -18.21 -12.55
N ALA A 183 6.01 -19.43 -12.86
CA ALA A 183 6.78 -20.32 -13.72
C ALA A 183 7.10 -19.74 -15.10
N ARG A 184 6.29 -18.78 -15.60
CA ARG A 184 6.53 -18.07 -16.87
C ARG A 184 7.44 -16.85 -16.72
N THR A 185 7.71 -16.38 -15.50
CA THR A 185 8.60 -15.23 -15.25
C THR A 185 10.04 -15.66 -15.00
N GLN A 186 10.26 -16.92 -14.61
CA GLN A 186 11.57 -17.44 -14.28
C GLN A 186 12.30 -17.98 -15.51
N ASP A 187 13.61 -17.77 -15.55
CA ASP A 187 14.48 -18.49 -16.48
C ASP A 187 14.54 -19.96 -16.05
N PRO A 188 14.14 -20.94 -16.87
CA PRO A 188 14.19 -22.36 -16.50
C PRO A 188 15.60 -22.86 -16.15
N ALA A 189 16.65 -22.21 -16.64
CA ALA A 189 18.05 -22.60 -16.43
C ALA A 189 18.70 -21.90 -15.23
N ALA A 190 18.25 -20.68 -14.89
CA ALA A 190 18.84 -19.87 -13.82
C ALA A 190 17.93 -19.71 -12.58
N GLY A 191 16.63 -20.00 -12.73
CA GLY A 191 15.61 -19.68 -11.73
C GLY A 191 15.50 -18.17 -11.48
N GLY A 192 14.85 -17.83 -10.37
CA GLY A 192 14.89 -16.48 -9.80
C GLY A 192 14.77 -16.56 -8.28
N ARG A 193 15.55 -15.75 -7.56
CA ARG A 193 15.49 -15.71 -6.09
C ARG A 193 14.17 -15.15 -5.54
N PHE A 194 13.53 -14.24 -6.29
CA PHE A 194 12.27 -13.61 -5.94
C PHE A 194 11.22 -13.85 -7.04
N SER A 195 10.02 -13.30 -6.87
CA SER A 195 8.90 -13.52 -7.80
C SER A 195 9.23 -13.15 -9.26
N VAL A 196 10.09 -12.14 -9.47
CA VAL A 196 10.60 -11.78 -10.80
C VAL A 196 12.08 -11.40 -10.68
N GLY A 197 12.98 -12.32 -11.05
CA GLY A 197 14.42 -12.12 -11.04
C GLY A 197 15.05 -12.16 -9.65
N GLU A 198 16.15 -11.41 -9.48
CA GLU A 198 17.03 -11.49 -8.29
C GLU A 198 16.75 -10.43 -7.22
N GLU A 199 15.79 -9.55 -7.43
CA GLU A 199 15.43 -8.50 -6.48
C GLU A 199 13.94 -8.54 -6.09
N VAL A 200 13.65 -8.11 -4.86
CA VAL A 200 12.27 -7.91 -4.37
C VAL A 200 11.54 -6.89 -5.24
N THR A 201 10.36 -7.28 -5.73
CA THR A 201 9.44 -6.44 -6.51
C THR A 201 8.09 -6.26 -5.81
N LEU A 202 7.18 -5.51 -6.43
CA LEU A 202 5.80 -5.37 -5.98
C LEU A 202 5.06 -6.71 -5.93
N ALA A 203 5.46 -7.71 -6.72
CA ALA A 203 4.89 -9.06 -6.67
C ALA A 203 5.15 -9.69 -5.30
N ASP A 204 6.40 -9.64 -4.82
CA ASP A 204 6.79 -10.14 -3.49
C ASP A 204 6.11 -9.37 -2.35
N VAL A 205 6.02 -8.04 -2.51
CA VAL A 205 5.31 -7.15 -1.56
C VAL A 205 3.84 -7.52 -1.44
N CYS A 206 3.22 -8.03 -2.49
CA CYS A 206 1.84 -8.51 -2.49
C CYS A 206 1.72 -9.96 -2.03
N LEU A 207 2.67 -10.81 -2.39
CA LEU A 207 2.69 -12.24 -2.07
C LEU A 207 2.79 -12.49 -0.57
N VAL A 208 3.73 -11.84 0.11
CA VAL A 208 3.97 -12.09 1.54
C VAL A 208 2.69 -11.89 2.39
N PRO A 209 1.95 -10.77 2.28
CA PRO A 209 0.68 -10.61 2.98
C PRO A 209 -0.45 -11.54 2.51
N ALA A 210 -0.40 -12.01 1.25
CA ALA A 210 -1.37 -12.97 0.73
C ALA A 210 -1.16 -14.35 1.38
N VAL A 211 0.09 -14.82 1.50
CA VAL A 211 0.44 -16.06 2.21
C VAL A 211 0.05 -15.98 3.70
N TRP A 212 0.30 -14.85 4.37
CA TRP A 212 -0.19 -14.65 5.74
C TRP A 212 -1.72 -14.69 5.84
N ALA A 213 -2.43 -14.28 4.78
CA ALA A 213 -3.87 -14.42 4.72
C ALA A 213 -4.30 -15.88 4.53
N ALA A 214 -3.67 -16.60 3.61
CA ALA A 214 -3.91 -18.01 3.34
C ALA A 214 -3.74 -18.89 4.59
N ARG A 215 -2.62 -18.74 5.30
CA ARG A 215 -2.30 -19.51 6.52
C ARG A 215 -3.32 -19.33 7.64
N ARG A 216 -4.04 -18.21 7.68
CA ARG A 216 -5.12 -18.00 8.68
C ARG A 216 -6.32 -18.90 8.46
N TRP A 217 -6.53 -19.35 7.22
CA TRP A 217 -7.69 -20.15 6.85
C TRP A 217 -7.42 -21.65 6.87
N GLY A 218 -6.18 -22.06 7.19
CA GLY A 218 -5.75 -23.46 7.26
C GLY A 218 -5.01 -23.97 6.03
N GLY A 219 -4.50 -23.09 5.16
CA GLY A 219 -3.59 -23.53 4.09
C GLY A 219 -2.29 -24.08 4.68
N GLU A 220 -1.97 -25.34 4.39
CA GLU A 220 -0.68 -25.97 4.73
C GLU A 220 0.45 -25.44 3.81
N GLU A 221 1.70 -25.68 4.21
CA GLU A 221 2.92 -25.22 3.53
C GLU A 221 3.21 -25.92 2.22
#